data_AF-A0A953AXF8-F1
#
_entry.id   AF-A0A953AXF8-F1
#
_cell.length_a   1.000
_cell.length_b   1.000
_cell.length_c   1.000
_cell.angle_alpha   90.00
_cell.angle_beta   90.00
_cell.angle_gamma   90.00
#
_symmetry.space_group_name_H-M   'P 1'
#
loop_
_entity.id
_entity.type
_entity.pdbx_description
1 polymer ?
#
loop_
_entity_poly.entity_id
_entity_poly.type
_entity_poly.pdbx_seq_one_letter_code
_entity_poly.pdbx_strand_id
1 'polypeptide(L)'
;MTDVLVVLADGRVMGEIRRSRAGRLTFVYDEGWRTSSNAYPLSLSMPLVVAEHEHGRIEPWLWGLLPDNEAILARWGQRFQVSPRNAFALLSVVGEDCAGAIQLVAPDRVPALMEADQGSVAWLSASDIAERLALLRKDQSAWRVARDTGQFSLAGAQPKTALLFDGERWGVPSGRMATTHILKPPIDAFDGHAENEHLCLALARTLGLPAARSQVLRFGDEVAIVVERYDRLRSPTGIRRLHQEDLCQALGLPPTKKYQNEGGPGTTEMLEVIRSHSGEPQEDAWTFARACM
;
A
#
# COMPACT_ATOMS: atom_id res chain seq x y z
N MET A 1 19.76 -8.37 11.24
CA MET A 1 18.79 -7.89 10.24
C MET A 1 18.93 -8.82 9.04
N THR A 2 17.83 -9.39 8.54
CA THR A 2 17.89 -10.30 7.38
C THR A 2 18.45 -9.59 6.15
N ASP A 3 19.17 -10.31 5.29
CA ASP A 3 19.62 -9.83 3.98
C ASP A 3 18.70 -10.31 2.84
N VAL A 4 17.60 -10.99 3.19
CA VAL A 4 16.58 -11.47 2.25
C VAL A 4 15.19 -11.09 2.74
N LEU A 5 14.32 -10.66 1.83
CA LEU A 5 12.88 -10.60 2.00
C LEU A 5 12.21 -11.50 0.97
N VAL A 6 11.32 -12.36 1.44
CA VAL A 6 10.46 -13.18 0.59
C VAL A 6 9.28 -12.33 0.15
N VAL A 7 9.05 -12.31 -1.16
CA VAL A 7 7.92 -11.63 -1.79
C VAL A 7 6.79 -12.64 -1.94
N LEU A 8 5.71 -12.45 -1.19
CA LEU A 8 4.51 -13.27 -1.29
C LEU A 8 3.42 -12.55 -2.07
N ALA A 9 2.69 -13.31 -2.87
CA ALA A 9 1.51 -12.87 -3.61
C ALA A 9 0.49 -14.01 -3.62
N ASP A 10 -0.77 -13.72 -3.30
CA ASP A 10 -1.84 -14.71 -3.21
C ASP A 10 -1.47 -15.96 -2.36
N GLY A 11 -0.68 -15.76 -1.30
CA GLY A 11 -0.23 -16.85 -0.41
C GLY A 11 0.82 -17.79 -1.00
N ARG A 12 1.43 -17.42 -2.14
CA ARG A 12 2.52 -18.15 -2.80
C ARG A 12 3.78 -17.27 -2.83
N VAL A 13 4.93 -17.92 -2.90
CA VAL A 13 6.21 -17.22 -3.13
C VAL A 13 6.24 -16.74 -4.58
N MET A 14 6.35 -15.43 -4.77
CA MET A 14 6.59 -14.79 -6.07
C MET A 14 8.09 -14.70 -6.38
N GLY A 15 8.91 -14.52 -5.34
CA GLY A 15 10.36 -14.37 -5.47
C GLY A 15 10.99 -13.84 -4.19
N GLU A 16 12.22 -13.35 -4.30
CA GLU A 16 13.00 -12.84 -3.17
C GLU A 16 13.72 -11.55 -3.53
N ILE A 17 13.71 -10.59 -2.61
CA ILE A 17 14.59 -9.43 -2.65
C ILE A 17 15.81 -9.73 -1.76
N ARG A 18 16.99 -9.69 -2.36
CA ARG A 18 18.29 -9.95 -1.71
C ARG A 18 19.08 -8.65 -1.61
N ARG A 19 19.71 -8.44 -0.46
CA ARG A 19 20.59 -7.30 -0.20
C ARG A 19 22.03 -7.79 -0.08
N SER A 20 22.93 -7.24 -0.90
CA SER A 20 24.35 -7.54 -0.79
C SER A 20 24.98 -6.83 0.41
N ARG A 21 26.21 -7.22 0.77
CA ARG A 21 27.00 -6.52 1.81
C ARG A 21 27.24 -5.03 1.50
N ALA A 22 27.24 -4.66 0.22
CA ALA A 22 27.37 -3.28 -0.23
C ALA A 22 26.03 -2.52 -0.25
N GLY A 23 24.93 -3.14 0.19
CA GLY A 23 23.60 -2.54 0.23
C GLY A 23 22.84 -2.56 -1.10
N ARG A 24 23.41 -3.14 -2.16
CA ARG A 24 22.73 -3.28 -3.46
C ARG A 24 21.62 -4.33 -3.37
N LEU A 25 20.48 -4.01 -3.98
CA LEU A 25 19.31 -4.88 -4.02
C LEU A 25 19.24 -5.66 -5.33
N THR A 26 18.74 -6.88 -5.25
CA THR A 26 18.41 -7.74 -6.38
C THR A 26 17.08 -8.41 -6.10
N PHE A 27 16.20 -8.49 -7.09
CA PHE A 27 14.93 -9.19 -6.98
C PHE A 27 14.97 -10.35 -7.95
N VAL A 28 14.77 -11.55 -7.42
CA VAL A 28 14.79 -12.79 -8.19
C VAL A 28 13.41 -13.39 -8.12
N TYR A 29 12.74 -13.51 -9.26
CA TYR A 29 11.48 -14.24 -9.34
C TYR A 29 11.69 -15.72 -9.04
N ASP A 30 10.71 -16.33 -8.38
CA ASP A 30 10.60 -17.78 -8.30
C ASP A 30 10.17 -18.36 -9.66
N GLU A 31 10.83 -19.44 -10.09
CA GLU A 31 10.54 -20.05 -11.39
C GLU A 31 9.12 -20.65 -11.44
N GLY A 32 8.63 -21.17 -10.31
CA GLY A 32 7.25 -21.67 -10.16
C GLY A 32 6.21 -20.55 -10.22
N TRP A 33 6.57 -19.31 -9.86
CA TRP A 33 5.74 -18.15 -10.13
C TRP A 33 5.72 -17.83 -11.62
N ARG A 34 6.90 -17.64 -12.25
CA ARG A 34 7.04 -17.21 -13.65
C ARG A 34 6.35 -18.12 -14.66
N THR A 35 6.37 -19.43 -14.40
CA THR A 35 5.80 -20.45 -15.30
C THR A 35 4.33 -20.74 -15.03
N SER A 36 3.73 -20.13 -14.00
CA SER A 36 2.32 -20.36 -13.67
C SER A 36 1.38 -19.62 -14.62
N SER A 37 0.23 -20.22 -14.94
CA SER A 37 -0.74 -19.66 -15.89
C SER A 37 -1.35 -18.33 -15.45
N ASN A 38 -1.33 -18.04 -14.14
CA ASN A 38 -1.87 -16.82 -13.54
C ASN A 38 -0.76 -15.88 -13.07
N ALA A 39 0.46 -16.04 -13.59
CA ALA A 39 1.59 -15.19 -13.23
C ALA A 39 1.36 -13.76 -13.69
N TYR A 40 1.73 -12.81 -12.82
CA TYR A 40 1.81 -11.40 -13.15
C TYR A 40 3.13 -10.84 -12.58
N PRO A 41 3.69 -9.78 -13.18
CA PRO A 41 4.93 -9.20 -12.68
C PRO A 41 4.71 -8.47 -11.34
N LEU A 42 5.74 -8.42 -10.51
CA LEU A 42 5.80 -7.60 -9.30
C LEU A 42 5.49 -6.12 -9.61
N SER A 43 6.02 -5.63 -10.74
CA SER A 43 5.80 -4.30 -11.28
C SER A 43 5.95 -4.35 -12.80
N LEU A 44 5.24 -3.49 -13.53
CA LEU A 44 5.47 -3.29 -14.96
C LEU A 44 6.93 -2.92 -15.28
N SER A 45 7.63 -2.28 -14.35
CA SER A 45 9.07 -1.98 -14.46
C SER A 45 9.99 -3.20 -14.25
N MET A 46 9.42 -4.34 -13.84
CA MET A 46 10.12 -5.60 -13.56
C MET A 46 9.41 -6.78 -14.28
N PRO A 47 9.42 -6.85 -15.62
CA PRO A 47 8.66 -7.84 -16.37
C PRO A 47 9.13 -9.28 -16.13
N LEU A 48 8.19 -10.24 -16.21
CA LEU A 48 8.43 -11.68 -15.98
C LEU A 48 9.43 -12.33 -16.94
N VAL A 49 9.69 -11.73 -18.11
CA VAL A 49 10.66 -12.25 -19.09
C VAL A 49 12.09 -12.24 -18.52
N VAL A 50 12.38 -11.29 -17.63
CA VAL A 50 13.66 -11.19 -16.92
C VAL A 50 13.51 -11.81 -15.54
N ALA A 51 14.31 -12.84 -15.25
CA ALA A 51 14.26 -13.57 -13.97
C ALA A 51 14.75 -12.72 -12.79
N GLU A 52 15.76 -11.89 -13.04
CA GLU A 52 16.48 -11.13 -12.04
C GLU A 52 16.52 -9.65 -12.39
N HIS A 53 16.04 -8.81 -11.48
CA HIS A 53 16.02 -7.35 -11.63
C HIS A 53 17.05 -6.72 -10.70
N GLU A 54 17.64 -5.62 -11.16
CA GLU A 54 18.68 -4.92 -10.42
C GLU A 54 18.14 -3.81 -9.52
N HIS A 55 19.00 -3.36 -8.61
CA HIS A 55 18.74 -2.32 -7.62
C HIS A 55 18.02 -1.09 -8.17
N GLY A 56 18.39 -0.60 -9.36
CA GLY A 56 17.82 0.60 -9.96
C GLY A 56 16.33 0.51 -10.29
N ARG A 57 15.76 -0.71 -10.37
CA ARG A 57 14.31 -0.93 -10.53
C ARG A 57 13.62 -1.18 -9.19
N ILE A 58 14.27 -1.92 -8.31
CA ILE A 58 13.68 -2.38 -7.05
C ILE A 58 13.61 -1.29 -6.01
N GLU A 59 14.68 -0.50 -5.87
CA GLU A 59 14.74 0.52 -4.83
C GLU A 59 13.64 1.58 -4.99
N PRO A 60 13.42 2.17 -6.20
CA PRO A 60 12.27 3.05 -6.43
C PRO A 60 10.93 2.39 -6.10
N TRP A 61 10.75 1.13 -6.50
CA TRP A 61 9.51 0.39 -6.26
C TRP A 61 9.24 0.20 -4.76
N LEU A 62 10.26 -0.15 -3.97
CA LEU A 62 10.15 -0.27 -2.51
C LEU A 62 9.82 1.07 -1.86
N TRP A 63 10.47 2.16 -2.28
CA TRP A 63 10.14 3.49 -1.79
C TRP A 63 8.70 3.90 -2.09
N GLY A 64 8.14 3.47 -3.23
CA GLY A 64 6.72 3.68 -3.57
C GLY A 64 5.73 2.97 -2.64
N LEU A 65 6.18 2.03 -1.80
CA LEU A 65 5.33 1.37 -0.77
C LEU A 65 5.39 2.05 0.60
N LEU A 66 6.26 3.06 0.77
CA LEU A 66 6.52 3.72 2.03
C LEU A 66 5.86 5.11 2.07
N PRO A 67 5.58 5.65 3.27
CA PRO A 67 5.12 7.02 3.40
C PRO A 67 6.14 8.03 2.89
N ASP A 68 5.68 9.07 2.19
CA ASP A 68 6.53 10.12 1.64
C ASP A 68 7.10 11.07 2.72
N ASN A 69 6.51 11.06 3.93
CA ASN A 69 6.86 11.99 4.99
C ASN A 69 8.02 11.44 5.84
N GLU A 70 9.16 12.14 5.78
CA GLU A 70 10.39 11.77 6.49
C GLU A 70 10.24 11.62 8.01
N ALA A 71 9.33 12.37 8.64
CA ALA A 71 9.07 12.25 10.07
C ALA A 71 8.42 10.89 10.42
N ILE A 72 7.55 10.37 9.55
CA ILE A 72 6.99 9.02 9.69
C ILE A 72 8.11 7.98 9.61
N LEU A 73 8.95 8.09 8.59
CA LEU A 73 10.05 7.16 8.36
C LEU A 73 11.04 7.19 9.53
N ALA A 74 11.40 8.37 10.04
CA ALA A 74 12.25 8.55 11.21
C ALA A 74 11.66 7.87 12.46
N ARG A 75 10.36 8.07 12.70
CA ARG A 75 9.66 7.41 13.80
C ARG A 75 9.64 5.89 13.66
N TRP A 76 9.40 5.36 12.46
CA TRP A 76 9.45 3.93 12.21
C TRP A 76 10.87 3.38 12.42
N GLY A 77 11.89 4.11 11.95
CA GLY A 77 13.28 3.76 12.18
C GLY A 77 13.61 3.68 13.68
N GLN A 78 13.18 4.67 14.47
CA GLN A 78 13.35 4.64 15.93
C GLN A 78 12.57 3.49 16.59
N ARG A 79 11.30 3.28 16.22
CA ARG A 79 10.44 2.26 16.82
C ARG A 79 10.96 0.85 16.55
N PHE A 80 11.32 0.56 15.31
CA PHE A 80 11.72 -0.78 14.88
C PHE A 80 13.23 -0.98 14.87
N GLN A 81 14.01 0.02 15.29
CA GLN A 81 15.47 -0.02 15.35
C GLN A 81 16.10 -0.35 13.98
N VAL A 82 15.58 0.29 12.93
CA VAL A 82 16.04 0.19 11.54
C VAL A 82 16.39 1.57 10.99
N SER A 83 17.18 1.62 9.91
CA SER A 83 17.50 2.91 9.27
C SER A 83 16.27 3.47 8.55
N PRO A 84 15.87 4.74 8.81
CA PRO A 84 14.76 5.38 8.11
C PRO A 84 15.08 5.72 6.65
N ARG A 85 16.36 5.60 6.26
CA ARG A 85 16.85 5.82 4.88
C ARG A 85 17.00 4.52 4.09
N ASN A 86 16.52 3.40 4.64
CA ASN A 86 16.68 2.09 4.03
C ASN A 86 15.30 1.45 3.83
N ALA A 87 14.76 1.56 2.61
CA ALA A 87 13.44 1.05 2.28
C ALA A 87 13.29 -0.46 2.55
N PHE A 88 14.33 -1.24 2.23
CA PHE A 88 14.37 -2.68 2.51
C PHE A 88 14.26 -2.95 4.02
N ALA A 89 15.01 -2.22 4.85
CA ALA A 89 14.96 -2.41 6.29
C ALA A 89 13.62 -1.99 6.89
N LEU A 90 13.02 -0.89 6.42
CA LEU A 90 11.68 -0.49 6.83
C LEU A 90 10.63 -1.54 6.43
N LEU A 91 10.63 -1.99 5.18
CA LEU A 91 9.65 -2.97 4.69
C LEU A 91 9.86 -4.37 5.29
N SER A 92 11.05 -4.70 5.78
CA SER A 92 11.27 -5.94 6.56
C SER A 92 10.42 -6.01 7.84
N VAL A 93 9.99 -4.87 8.35
CA VAL A 93 9.16 -4.78 9.55
C VAL A 93 7.74 -4.32 9.26
N VAL A 94 7.48 -3.52 8.22
CA VAL A 94 6.13 -3.00 7.91
C VAL A 94 5.49 -3.56 6.63
N GLY A 95 6.14 -4.51 5.96
CA GLY A 95 5.79 -4.93 4.60
C GLY A 95 4.74 -6.04 4.47
N GLU A 96 4.16 -6.56 5.56
CA GLU A 96 3.22 -7.70 5.46
C GLU A 96 1.82 -7.28 4.95
N ASP A 97 1.45 -5.99 4.97
CA ASP A 97 0.22 -5.44 4.39
C ASP A 97 0.47 -4.09 3.68
N CYS A 98 0.90 -4.14 2.43
CA CYS A 98 1.17 -2.98 1.58
C CYS A 98 -0.02 -2.60 0.68
N ALA A 99 0.13 -1.51 -0.09
CA ALA A 99 -0.68 -1.29 -1.29
C ALA A 99 -0.50 -2.48 -2.26
N GLY A 100 -1.58 -2.95 -2.86
CA GLY A 100 -1.56 -4.11 -3.75
C GLY A 100 -1.64 -5.44 -3.02
N ALA A 101 -1.22 -6.49 -3.71
CA ALA A 101 -1.29 -7.87 -3.23
C ALA A 101 0.02 -8.37 -2.62
N ILE A 102 1.08 -7.56 -2.70
CA ILE A 102 2.42 -7.97 -2.33
C ILE A 102 2.61 -7.86 -0.83
N GLN A 103 3.18 -8.92 -0.26
CA GLN A 103 3.66 -8.95 1.11
C GLN A 103 5.17 -9.16 1.07
N LEU A 104 5.92 -8.31 1.79
CA LEU A 104 7.35 -8.40 1.95
C LEU A 104 7.64 -8.94 3.35
N VAL A 105 8.21 -10.14 3.40
CA VAL A 105 8.23 -10.96 4.61
C VAL A 105 9.66 -11.41 4.91
N ALA A 106 10.08 -11.30 6.17
CA ALA A 106 11.33 -11.90 6.61
C ALA A 106 11.26 -13.46 6.51
N PRO A 107 12.32 -14.17 6.06
CA PRO A 107 12.25 -15.61 5.82
C PRO A 107 11.73 -16.44 7.00
N ASP A 108 12.08 -16.07 8.23
CA ASP A 108 11.63 -16.71 9.48
C ASP A 108 10.14 -16.52 9.77
N ARG A 109 9.52 -15.50 9.17
CA ARG A 109 8.09 -15.17 9.30
C ARG A 109 7.22 -15.85 8.25
N VAL A 110 7.82 -16.40 7.18
CA VAL A 110 7.07 -17.04 6.08
C VAL A 110 6.22 -18.21 6.57
N PRO A 111 6.72 -19.17 7.38
CA PRO A 111 5.88 -20.27 7.87
C PRO A 111 4.66 -19.77 8.64
N ALA A 112 4.84 -18.76 9.51
CA ALA A 112 3.73 -18.17 10.26
C ALA A 112 2.67 -17.51 9.36
N LEU A 113 3.04 -17.02 8.18
CA LEU A 113 2.09 -16.47 7.20
C LEU A 113 1.51 -17.51 6.26
N MET A 114 2.18 -18.63 6.01
CA MET A 114 1.69 -19.68 5.11
C MET A 114 0.82 -20.70 5.83
N GLU A 115 1.19 -21.07 7.07
CA GLU A 115 0.54 -22.11 7.88
C GLU A 115 -0.55 -21.59 8.80
N ALA A 116 -0.55 -20.30 9.15
CA ALA A 116 -1.55 -19.77 10.08
C ALA A 116 -2.98 -19.92 9.52
N ASP A 117 -3.80 -20.63 10.28
CA ASP A 117 -5.23 -20.68 10.11
C ASP A 117 -5.79 -19.25 10.28
N GLN A 118 -6.10 -18.63 9.14
CA GLN A 118 -6.79 -17.35 8.95
C GLN A 118 -6.19 -16.05 9.53
N GLY A 119 -5.13 -16.07 10.34
CA GLY A 119 -4.64 -14.85 11.00
C GLY A 119 -5.56 -14.40 12.15
N SER A 120 -5.26 -13.27 12.82
CA SER A 120 -6.06 -12.80 13.96
C SER A 120 -6.38 -11.32 13.88
N VAL A 121 -7.48 -10.92 14.51
CA VAL A 121 -7.93 -9.52 14.58
C VAL A 121 -7.96 -9.07 16.04
N ALA A 122 -7.23 -8.01 16.34
CA ALA A 122 -7.42 -7.26 17.58
C ALA A 122 -8.57 -6.26 17.37
N TRP A 123 -9.77 -6.61 17.83
CA TRP A 123 -10.96 -5.75 17.72
C TRP A 123 -10.83 -4.48 18.55
N LEU A 124 -11.34 -3.38 18.01
CA LEU A 124 -11.27 -2.04 18.57
C LEU A 124 -12.66 -1.54 18.94
N SER A 125 -12.76 -0.88 20.09
CA SER A 125 -13.92 -0.06 20.43
C SER A 125 -13.90 1.27 19.66
N ALA A 126 -15.03 1.97 19.62
CA ALA A 126 -15.08 3.33 19.08
C ALA A 126 -14.11 4.28 19.81
N SER A 127 -13.89 4.08 21.11
CA SER A 127 -12.93 4.86 21.90
C SER A 127 -11.48 4.60 21.48
N ASP A 128 -11.12 3.34 21.19
CA ASP A 128 -9.78 3.00 20.72
C ASP A 128 -9.48 3.64 19.35
N ILE A 129 -10.48 3.71 18.48
CA ILE A 129 -10.36 4.38 17.17
C ILE A 129 -10.25 5.89 17.36
N ALA A 130 -11.06 6.48 18.25
CA ALA A 130 -10.97 7.89 18.60
C ALA A 130 -9.57 8.26 19.11
N GLU A 131 -9.00 7.48 20.02
CA GLU A 131 -7.64 7.72 20.54
C GLU A 131 -6.58 7.67 19.43
N ARG A 132 -6.69 6.70 18.51
CA ARG A 132 -5.80 6.58 17.34
C ARG A 132 -5.88 7.80 16.43
N LEU A 133 -7.10 8.26 16.13
CA LEU A 133 -7.32 9.42 15.28
C LEU A 133 -6.85 10.71 15.95
N ALA A 134 -7.11 10.88 17.24
CA ALA A 134 -6.64 12.02 18.03
C ALA A 134 -5.11 12.07 18.07
N LEU A 135 -4.45 10.92 18.23
CA LEU A 135 -2.99 10.82 18.19
C LEU A 135 -2.45 11.18 16.79
N LEU A 136 -3.06 10.66 15.73
CA LEU A 136 -2.70 10.97 14.34
C LEU A 136 -2.86 12.45 13.99
N ARG A 137 -3.88 13.12 14.54
CA ARG A 137 -4.13 14.55 14.33
C ARG A 137 -3.06 15.39 15.04
N LYS A 138 -2.81 15.11 16.32
CA LYS A 138 -1.76 15.76 17.12
C LYS A 138 -0.36 15.50 16.57
N ASP A 139 -0.18 14.32 16.00
CA ASP A 139 1.09 13.83 15.53
C ASP A 139 0.91 13.02 14.24
N GLN A 140 1.08 13.74 13.14
CA GLN A 140 0.92 13.23 11.77
C GLN A 140 1.81 12.02 11.45
N SER A 141 2.84 11.76 12.27
CA SER A 141 3.72 10.61 12.13
C SER A 141 3.21 9.33 12.81
N ALA A 142 2.14 9.42 13.61
CA ALA A 142 1.61 8.34 14.44
C ALA A 142 0.70 7.34 13.70
N TRP A 143 1.08 6.92 12.49
CA TRP A 143 0.28 5.98 11.68
C TRP A 143 0.03 4.64 12.36
N ARG A 144 0.91 4.27 13.30
CA ARG A 144 0.85 3.02 14.07
C ARG A 144 0.97 3.31 15.55
N VAL A 145 0.15 2.65 16.37
CA VAL A 145 0.23 2.68 17.84
C VAL A 145 1.13 1.57 18.33
N ALA A 146 1.81 1.76 19.47
CA ALA A 146 2.81 0.84 20.00
C ALA A 146 2.30 -0.61 20.17
N ARG A 147 1.00 -0.79 20.42
CA ARG A 147 0.35 -2.09 20.67
C ARG A 147 -0.08 -2.84 19.41
N ASP A 148 0.10 -2.25 18.22
CA ASP A 148 -0.34 -2.86 16.97
C ASP A 148 0.49 -4.10 16.61
N THR A 149 -0.17 -5.24 16.47
CA THR A 149 0.42 -6.50 15.99
C THR A 149 0.49 -6.58 14.46
N GLY A 150 -0.32 -5.80 13.75
CA GLY A 150 -0.37 -5.76 12.27
C GLY A 150 0.76 -4.92 11.67
N GLN A 151 1.32 -5.40 10.55
CA GLN A 151 2.46 -4.79 9.84
C GLN A 151 2.01 -4.19 8.50
N PHE A 152 1.36 -3.02 8.52
CA PHE A 152 0.92 -2.35 7.29
C PHE A 152 1.83 -1.17 6.90
N SER A 153 1.86 -0.88 5.59
CA SER A 153 2.51 0.27 4.98
C SER A 153 1.63 0.85 3.87
N LEU A 154 1.52 2.19 3.82
CA LEU A 154 0.80 2.89 2.76
C LEU A 154 1.61 4.11 2.30
N ALA A 155 1.53 4.43 1.01
CA ALA A 155 2.23 5.57 0.42
C ALA A 155 1.52 6.91 0.72
N GLY A 156 2.21 8.01 0.43
CA GLY A 156 1.67 9.37 0.49
C GLY A 156 1.96 10.11 1.80
N ALA A 157 1.80 11.42 1.76
CA ALA A 157 2.22 12.33 2.84
C ALA A 157 1.18 12.54 3.96
N GLN A 158 -0.11 12.35 3.65
CA GLN A 158 -1.20 12.64 4.58
C GLN A 158 -1.31 11.60 5.70
N PRO A 159 -1.56 12.02 6.96
CA PRO A 159 -1.82 11.13 8.08
C PRO A 159 -2.91 10.12 7.76
N LYS A 160 -2.64 8.83 7.97
CA LYS A 160 -3.63 7.78 7.78
C LYS A 160 -3.32 6.55 8.60
N THR A 161 -4.34 5.76 8.87
CA THR A 161 -4.21 4.40 9.37
C THR A 161 -5.07 3.46 8.52
N ALA A 162 -4.84 2.16 8.64
CA ALA A 162 -5.60 1.16 7.90
C ALA A 162 -6.12 0.11 8.87
N LEU A 163 -7.40 -0.24 8.72
CA LEU A 163 -8.09 -1.17 9.60
C LEU A 163 -8.92 -2.18 8.80
N LEU A 164 -9.20 -3.32 9.44
CA LEU A 164 -10.22 -4.26 8.99
C LEU A 164 -11.58 -3.80 9.51
N PHE A 165 -12.60 -3.87 8.65
CA PHE A 165 -14.00 -3.77 9.03
C PHE A 165 -14.71 -5.08 8.65
N ASP A 166 -15.42 -5.75 9.56
CA ASP A 166 -16.13 -7.00 9.24
C ASP A 166 -17.58 -6.79 8.77
N GLY A 167 -18.06 -5.54 8.77
CA GLY A 167 -19.45 -5.18 8.54
C GLY A 167 -20.12 -4.60 9.79
N GLU A 168 -19.54 -4.85 10.96
CA GLU A 168 -20.04 -4.38 12.25
C GLU A 168 -18.93 -3.74 13.10
N ARG A 169 -17.73 -4.32 13.10
CA ARG A 169 -16.62 -4.00 14.00
C ARG A 169 -15.36 -3.64 13.24
N TRP A 170 -14.56 -2.81 13.88
CA TRP A 170 -13.24 -2.40 13.43
C TRP A 170 -12.14 -3.15 14.16
N GLY A 171 -11.05 -3.47 13.50
CA GLY A 171 -9.94 -4.19 14.12
C GLY A 171 -8.61 -4.02 13.42
N VAL A 172 -7.53 -4.31 14.15
CA VAL A 172 -6.16 -4.41 13.61
C VAL A 172 -5.92 -5.86 13.19
N PRO A 173 -5.86 -6.16 11.88
CA PRO A 173 -5.55 -7.51 11.42
C PRO A 173 -4.06 -7.82 11.58
N SER A 174 -3.74 -9.10 11.74
CA SER A 174 -2.38 -9.62 11.75
C SER A 174 -2.29 -10.98 11.04
N GLY A 175 -1.08 -11.39 10.68
CA GLY A 175 -0.87 -12.57 9.85
C GLY A 175 -1.41 -12.38 8.44
N ARG A 176 -2.19 -13.34 7.93
CA ARG A 176 -2.70 -13.31 6.54
C ARG A 176 -3.83 -12.30 6.33
N MET A 177 -4.51 -11.86 7.38
CA MET A 177 -5.61 -10.92 7.28
C MET A 177 -5.12 -9.56 6.79
N ALA A 178 -5.92 -8.91 5.94
CA ALA A 178 -5.59 -7.62 5.36
C ALA A 178 -6.46 -6.53 5.96
N THR A 179 -5.94 -5.31 6.02
CA THR A 179 -6.77 -4.12 6.19
C THR A 179 -7.70 -3.97 4.98
N THR A 180 -8.87 -3.37 5.20
CA THR A 180 -9.93 -3.19 4.17
C THR A 180 -10.32 -1.75 3.97
N HIS A 181 -10.00 -0.87 4.92
CA HIS A 181 -10.28 0.55 4.81
C HIS A 181 -9.09 1.37 5.25
N ILE A 182 -8.97 2.55 4.66
CA ILE A 182 -8.03 3.60 5.04
C ILE A 182 -8.83 4.67 5.78
N LEU A 183 -8.41 5.02 6.98
CA LEU A 183 -8.99 6.09 7.77
C LEU A 183 -8.04 7.28 7.74
N LYS A 184 -8.53 8.44 7.33
CA LYS A 184 -7.75 9.69 7.30
C LYS A 184 -8.43 10.73 8.18
N PRO A 185 -7.78 11.20 9.25
CA PRO A 185 -8.27 12.36 10.00
C PRO A 185 -8.20 13.62 9.13
N PRO A 186 -8.98 14.66 9.45
CA PRO A 186 -8.86 15.96 8.80
C PRO A 186 -7.47 16.55 9.06
N ILE A 187 -7.02 17.39 8.13
CA ILE A 187 -5.82 18.20 8.31
C ILE A 187 -6.26 19.50 8.98
N ASP A 188 -5.67 19.84 10.13
CA ASP A 188 -6.08 21.00 10.96
C ASP A 188 -6.09 22.33 10.18
N ALA A 189 -5.28 22.46 9.13
CA ALA A 189 -5.22 23.65 8.29
C ALA A 189 -6.46 23.88 7.40
N PHE A 190 -7.31 22.86 7.22
CA PHE A 190 -8.43 22.89 6.29
C PHE A 190 -9.71 22.36 6.94
N ASP A 191 -10.61 23.27 7.29
CA ASP A 191 -11.95 22.91 7.76
C ASP A 191 -12.73 22.17 6.67
N GLY A 192 -13.49 21.15 7.06
CA GLY A 192 -14.24 20.30 6.14
C GLY A 192 -13.39 19.41 5.21
N HIS A 193 -12.10 19.17 5.52
CA HIS A 193 -11.21 18.38 4.65
C HIS A 193 -11.72 16.95 4.37
N ALA A 194 -12.28 16.27 5.38
CA ALA A 194 -12.81 14.92 5.23
C ALA A 194 -14.07 14.91 4.35
N GLU A 195 -14.95 15.90 4.54
CA GLU A 195 -16.17 16.13 3.78
C GLU A 195 -15.85 16.48 2.33
N ASN A 196 -14.82 17.30 2.10
CA ASN A 196 -14.35 17.66 0.76
C ASN A 196 -13.92 16.42 -0.01
N GLU A 197 -13.05 15.58 0.57
CA GLU A 197 -12.58 14.36 -0.10
C GLU A 197 -13.74 13.39 -0.36
N HIS A 198 -14.67 13.25 0.60
CA HIS A 198 -15.86 12.41 0.43
C HIS A 198 -16.76 12.92 -0.69
N LEU A 199 -17.03 14.23 -0.73
CA LEU A 199 -17.83 14.87 -1.77
C LEU A 199 -17.21 14.68 -3.15
N CYS A 200 -15.90 14.90 -3.30
CA CYS A 200 -15.18 14.71 -4.55
C CYS A 200 -15.29 13.27 -5.05
N LEU A 201 -15.07 12.28 -4.18
CA LEU A 201 -15.20 10.86 -4.52
C LEU A 201 -16.66 10.50 -4.88
N ALA A 202 -17.64 11.03 -4.15
CA ALA A 202 -19.05 10.79 -4.43
C ALA A 202 -19.50 11.43 -5.76
N LEU A 203 -19.03 12.64 -6.05
CA LEU A 203 -19.29 13.32 -7.31
C LEU A 203 -18.68 12.56 -8.48
N ALA A 204 -17.41 12.13 -8.38
CA ALA A 204 -16.76 11.33 -9.41
C ALA A 204 -17.58 10.07 -9.76
N ARG A 205 -18.05 9.33 -8.74
CA ARG A 205 -18.93 8.16 -8.96
C ARG A 205 -20.26 8.54 -9.61
N THR A 206 -20.86 9.65 -9.19
CA THR A 206 -22.14 10.15 -9.75
C THR A 206 -21.98 10.54 -11.22
N LEU A 207 -20.81 11.04 -11.61
CA LEU A 207 -20.44 11.34 -12.99
C LEU A 207 -20.01 10.09 -13.79
N GLY A 208 -20.06 8.90 -13.19
CA GLY A 208 -19.67 7.65 -13.84
C GLY A 208 -18.17 7.47 -14.03
N LEU A 209 -17.34 8.06 -13.16
CA LEU A 209 -15.92 7.73 -13.05
C LEU A 209 -15.73 6.63 -11.98
N PRO A 210 -14.81 5.67 -12.19
CA PRO A 210 -14.43 4.73 -11.16
C PRO A 210 -13.69 5.48 -10.04
N ALA A 211 -14.29 5.53 -8.85
CA ALA A 211 -13.69 6.15 -7.68
C ALA A 211 -13.99 5.34 -6.42
N ALA A 212 -13.04 5.32 -5.49
CA ALA A 212 -13.16 4.56 -4.24
C ALA A 212 -14.41 4.98 -3.46
N ARG A 213 -15.10 4.01 -2.84
CA ARG A 213 -16.21 4.29 -1.93
C ARG A 213 -15.67 4.88 -0.64
N SER A 214 -16.39 5.85 -0.09
CA SER A 214 -15.99 6.51 1.15
C SER A 214 -17.20 6.95 1.96
N GLN A 215 -16.98 7.17 3.25
CA GLN A 215 -17.92 7.77 4.19
C GLN A 215 -17.17 8.71 5.13
N VAL A 216 -17.83 9.75 5.64
CA VAL A 216 -17.31 10.53 6.77
C VAL A 216 -17.93 9.96 8.04
N LEU A 217 -17.10 9.38 8.91
CA LEU A 217 -17.54 8.77 10.15
C LEU A 217 -16.97 9.53 11.36
N ARG A 218 -17.69 9.44 12.47
CA ARG A 218 -17.31 10.01 13.75
C ARG A 218 -17.05 8.89 14.76
N PHE A 219 -15.92 8.96 15.44
CA PHE A 219 -15.51 8.06 16.51
C PHE A 219 -15.25 8.90 17.76
N GLY A 220 -16.22 8.94 18.69
CA GLY A 220 -16.19 9.91 19.78
C GLY A 220 -16.20 11.36 19.26
N ASP A 221 -15.21 12.15 19.65
CA ASP A 221 -15.05 13.54 19.16
C ASP A 221 -14.26 13.66 17.86
N GLU A 222 -13.63 12.57 17.39
CA GLU A 222 -12.79 12.59 16.20
C GLU A 222 -13.58 12.25 14.93
N VAL A 223 -13.27 12.95 13.85
CA VAL A 223 -13.83 12.72 12.50
C VAL A 223 -12.76 12.10 11.62
N ALA A 224 -13.15 11.20 10.74
CA ALA A 224 -12.29 10.70 9.67
C ALA A 224 -13.11 10.43 8.40
N ILE A 225 -12.47 10.65 7.24
CA ILE A 225 -12.93 9.98 6.03
C ILE A 225 -12.44 8.54 6.06
N VAL A 226 -13.37 7.62 5.84
CA VAL A 226 -13.16 6.18 5.78
C VAL A 226 -13.32 5.75 4.34
N VAL A 227 -12.22 5.31 3.72
CA VAL A 227 -12.16 4.94 2.30
C VAL A 227 -12.03 3.43 2.19
N GLU A 228 -12.92 2.79 1.44
CA GLU A 228 -12.84 1.36 1.13
C GLU A 228 -11.67 1.11 0.17
N ARG A 229 -10.80 0.16 0.53
CA ARG A 229 -9.64 -0.21 -0.27
C ARG A 229 -10.09 -0.97 -1.52
N TYR A 230 -9.90 -0.37 -2.70
CA TYR A 230 -10.21 -1.02 -3.98
C TYR A 230 -9.23 -2.15 -4.34
N ASP A 231 -8.09 -2.24 -3.67
CA ASP A 231 -7.12 -3.34 -3.79
C ASP A 231 -7.43 -4.52 -2.87
N ARG A 232 -8.66 -4.59 -2.34
CA ARG A 232 -9.14 -5.65 -1.45
C ARG A 232 -10.53 -6.09 -1.93
N LEU A 233 -10.67 -7.37 -2.23
CA LEU A 233 -11.93 -7.97 -2.65
C LEU A 233 -12.44 -8.91 -1.56
N ARG A 234 -13.66 -8.65 -1.07
CA ARG A 234 -14.34 -9.60 -0.18
C ARG A 234 -14.88 -10.77 -1.01
N SER A 235 -14.64 -11.99 -0.54
CA SER A 235 -15.23 -13.22 -1.04
C SER A 235 -15.81 -14.03 0.12
N PRO A 236 -16.64 -15.06 -0.16
CA PRO A 236 -17.09 -15.99 0.87
C PRO A 236 -15.94 -16.72 1.59
N THR A 237 -14.76 -16.77 0.96
CA THR A 237 -13.55 -17.43 1.50
C THR A 237 -12.60 -16.47 2.22
N GLY A 238 -12.94 -15.18 2.34
CA GLY A 238 -12.15 -14.18 3.06
C GLY A 238 -11.89 -12.91 2.25
N ILE A 239 -10.77 -12.24 2.54
CA ILE A 239 -10.36 -11.03 1.82
C ILE A 239 -9.21 -11.41 0.88
N ARG A 240 -9.46 -11.29 -0.42
CA ARG A 240 -8.43 -11.41 -1.45
C ARG A 240 -7.77 -10.06 -1.66
N ARG A 241 -6.43 -10.02 -1.72
CA ARG A 241 -5.71 -8.81 -2.13
C ARG A 241 -5.65 -8.76 -3.66
N LEU A 242 -5.86 -7.59 -4.25
CA LEU A 242 -5.69 -7.36 -5.68
C LEU A 242 -4.37 -6.64 -5.89
N HIS A 243 -3.57 -7.11 -6.86
CA HIS A 243 -2.31 -6.45 -7.16
C HIS A 243 -2.57 -5.07 -7.77
N GLN A 244 -1.79 -4.09 -7.32
CA GLN A 244 -1.78 -2.75 -7.86
C GLN A 244 -0.38 -2.15 -7.66
N GLU A 245 -0.08 -1.15 -8.47
CA GLU A 245 1.07 -0.26 -8.32
C GLU A 245 0.68 1.13 -8.83
N ASP A 246 1.41 2.15 -8.39
CA ASP A 246 1.25 3.49 -8.95
C ASP A 246 2.06 3.69 -10.25
N LEU A 247 1.86 4.83 -10.91
CA LEU A 247 2.55 5.15 -12.16
C LEU A 247 4.06 5.37 -11.99
N CYS A 248 4.52 5.84 -10.82
CA CYS A 248 5.95 5.94 -10.57
C CYS A 248 6.57 4.53 -10.51
N GLN A 249 5.94 3.61 -9.79
CA GLN A 249 6.35 2.20 -9.71
C GLN A 249 6.33 1.53 -11.09
N ALA A 250 5.24 1.70 -11.85
CA ALA A 250 5.09 1.12 -13.18
C ALA A 250 6.19 1.59 -14.15
N LEU A 251 6.61 2.85 -14.05
CA LEU A 251 7.66 3.44 -14.86
C LEU A 251 9.08 3.25 -14.28
N GLY A 252 9.19 2.64 -13.08
CA GLY A 252 10.46 2.47 -12.37
C GLY A 252 11.09 3.80 -11.92
N LEU A 253 10.27 4.78 -11.59
CA LEU A 253 10.65 6.11 -11.11
C LEU A 253 10.57 6.17 -9.57
N PRO A 254 11.48 6.91 -8.91
CA PRO A 254 11.38 7.15 -7.47
C PRO A 254 10.15 8.02 -7.16
N PRO A 255 9.55 7.89 -5.96
CA PRO A 255 8.38 8.69 -5.58
C PRO A 255 8.65 10.19 -5.51
N THR A 256 9.92 10.60 -5.43
CA THR A 256 10.35 12.01 -5.55
C THR A 256 10.14 12.60 -6.95
N LYS A 257 9.86 11.77 -7.97
CA LYS A 257 9.51 12.19 -9.34
C LYS A 257 8.02 12.00 -9.63
N LYS A 258 7.15 12.20 -8.65
CA LYS A 258 5.70 12.08 -8.85
C LYS A 258 5.07 13.29 -9.55
N TYR A 259 5.69 14.47 -9.46
CA TYR A 259 5.18 15.68 -10.09
C TYR A 259 5.86 15.94 -11.43
N GLN A 260 5.06 16.26 -12.45
CA GLN A 260 5.56 16.53 -13.81
C GLN A 260 6.55 17.71 -13.86
N ASN A 261 6.30 18.77 -13.09
CA ASN A 261 7.20 19.92 -12.99
C ASN A 261 8.55 19.60 -12.30
N GLU A 262 8.66 18.44 -11.64
CA GLU A 262 9.88 17.91 -11.02
C GLU A 262 10.51 16.78 -11.87
N GLY A 263 10.08 16.63 -13.13
CA GLY A 263 10.57 15.61 -14.05
C GLY A 263 9.90 14.24 -13.89
N GLY A 264 8.71 14.22 -13.28
CA GLY A 264 7.80 13.07 -13.27
C GLY A 264 7.01 12.89 -14.56
N PRO A 265 6.22 11.80 -14.66
CA PRO A 265 5.45 11.51 -15.87
C PRO A 265 4.36 12.56 -16.10
N GLY A 266 4.14 12.92 -17.36
CA GLY A 266 2.99 13.70 -17.81
C GLY A 266 1.86 12.79 -18.27
N THR A 267 0.77 13.41 -18.76
CA THR A 267 -0.40 12.69 -19.25
C THR A 267 -0.09 11.75 -20.43
N THR A 268 0.86 12.11 -21.28
CA THR A 268 1.29 11.29 -22.43
C THR A 268 1.92 9.98 -21.97
N GLU A 269 2.89 10.02 -21.05
CA GLU A 269 3.54 8.83 -20.52
C GLU A 269 2.55 7.94 -19.77
N MET A 270 1.64 8.55 -18.99
CA MET A 270 0.59 7.80 -18.28
C MET A 270 -0.37 7.09 -19.24
N LEU A 271 -0.79 7.75 -20.32
CA LEU A 271 -1.63 7.16 -21.36
C LEU A 271 -0.93 6.02 -22.10
N GLU A 272 0.38 6.12 -22.31
CA GLU A 272 1.16 5.06 -22.94
C GLU A 272 1.22 3.80 -22.08
N VAL A 273 1.39 3.94 -20.76
CA VAL A 273 1.29 2.82 -19.82
C VAL A 273 -0.09 2.15 -19.91
N ILE A 274 -1.17 2.94 -19.84
CA ILE A 274 -2.54 2.42 -19.93
C ILE A 274 -2.74 1.67 -21.25
N ARG A 275 -2.35 2.27 -22.38
CA ARG A 275 -2.53 1.67 -23.71
C ARG A 275 -1.75 0.37 -23.89
N SER A 276 -0.60 0.26 -23.24
CA SER A 276 0.32 -0.88 -23.40
C SER A 276 0.01 -2.04 -22.45
N HIS A 277 -0.60 -1.76 -21.30
CA HIS A 277 -0.70 -2.75 -20.21
C HIS A 277 -2.11 -2.99 -19.68
N SER A 278 -3.09 -2.14 -19.98
CA SER A 278 -4.47 -2.38 -19.56
C SER A 278 -5.08 -3.59 -20.29
N GLY A 279 -5.99 -4.30 -19.61
CA GLY A 279 -6.86 -5.30 -20.23
C GLY A 279 -7.95 -4.70 -21.11
N GLU A 280 -8.32 -3.43 -20.89
CA GLU A 280 -9.31 -2.66 -21.67
C GLU A 280 -8.70 -1.31 -22.13
N PRO A 281 -7.66 -1.31 -22.99
CA PRO A 281 -6.85 -0.11 -23.28
C PRO A 281 -7.63 1.12 -23.76
N GLN A 282 -8.67 0.92 -24.57
CA GLN A 282 -9.47 2.02 -25.11
C GLN A 282 -10.35 2.64 -24.03
N GLU A 283 -11.07 1.81 -23.27
CA GLU A 283 -11.98 2.27 -22.21
C GLU A 283 -11.22 2.96 -21.09
N ASP A 284 -10.07 2.41 -20.68
CA ASP A 284 -9.25 3.00 -19.62
C ASP A 284 -8.58 4.31 -20.06
N ALA A 285 -8.13 4.40 -21.31
CA ALA A 285 -7.59 5.66 -21.84
C ALA A 285 -8.65 6.76 -21.90
N TRP A 286 -9.89 6.41 -22.27
CA TRP A 286 -11.01 7.35 -22.23
C TRP A 286 -11.39 7.73 -20.81
N THR A 287 -11.40 6.78 -19.88
CA THR A 287 -11.68 7.03 -18.47
C THR A 287 -10.64 7.98 -17.86
N PHE A 288 -9.35 7.77 -18.16
CA PHE A 288 -8.27 8.67 -17.76
C PHE A 288 -8.46 10.08 -18.34
N ALA A 289 -8.73 10.18 -19.64
CA ALA A 289 -8.97 11.48 -20.28
C ALA A 289 -10.16 12.22 -19.65
N ARG A 290 -11.26 11.52 -19.33
CA ARG A 290 -12.43 12.09 -18.62
C ARG A 290 -12.10 12.57 -17.21
N ALA A 291 -11.12 11.95 -16.53
CA ALA A 291 -10.71 12.37 -15.20
C ALA A 291 -9.77 13.59 -15.20
N CYS A 292 -9.12 13.89 -16.33
CA CYS A 292 -8.24 15.06 -16.48
C CYS A 292 -8.95 16.33 -16.97
N MET A 293 -10.16 16.20 -17.52
CA MET A 293 -10.99 17.32 -18.00
C MET A 293 -11.89 17.86 -16.90
#